data_AF-A0A9W7BDQ4-F1
#
_entry.id   AF-A0A9W7BDQ4-F1
#
_cell.length_a   1.000
_cell.length_b   1.000
_cell.length_c   1.000
_cell.angle_alpha   90.00
_cell.angle_beta   90.00
_cell.angle_gamma   90.00
#
_symmetry.space_group_name_H-M   'P 1'
#
loop_
_entity.id
_entity.type
_entity.pdbx_description
1 polymer ?
#
loop_
_entity_poly.entity_id
_entity_poly.type
_entity_poly.pdbx_seq_one_letter_code
_entity_poly.pdbx_strand_id
1 'polypeptide(L)'
;MKKNLMVESMVDRVERSDFVKEGPEMTHYRTGFEDVESRAPVLAFLRSIPVAGEPKEVVDIMGAGRRWIVEEGMEMPKLFFSVEPGTMMDADRDFIRSWTNVTEVGVSGGHMATEDSPREVGDAIAKWFREKVLTVLD
;
A
#
# COMPACT_ATOMS: atom_id res chain seq x y z
N MET A 1 15.02 -5.67 -16.47
CA MET A 1 14.91 -6.99 -15.82
C MET A 1 16.23 -7.52 -15.26
N LYS A 2 17.35 -7.49 -16.01
CA LYS A 2 18.66 -7.99 -15.54
C LYS A 2 19.12 -7.45 -14.17
N LYS A 3 18.88 -6.16 -13.90
CA LYS A 3 19.35 -5.46 -12.69
C LYS A 3 18.44 -5.61 -11.45
N ASN A 4 17.30 -6.29 -11.57
CA ASN A 4 16.31 -6.47 -10.48
C ASN A 4 15.90 -5.16 -9.73
N LEU A 5 15.96 -4.01 -10.40
CA LEU A 5 15.90 -2.69 -9.74
C LEU A 5 14.70 -2.48 -8.83
N MET A 6 13.54 -3.05 -9.18
CA MET A 6 12.33 -2.90 -8.37
C MET A 6 12.47 -3.55 -7.00
N VAL A 7 12.98 -4.79 -6.94
CA VAL A 7 13.25 -5.48 -5.67
C VAL A 7 14.41 -4.79 -4.95
N GLU A 8 15.50 -4.48 -5.65
CA GLU A 8 16.69 -3.89 -5.04
C GLU A 8 16.48 -2.48 -4.47
N SER A 9 15.44 -1.76 -4.89
CA SER A 9 15.06 -0.44 -4.37
C SER A 9 14.08 -0.50 -3.19
N MET A 10 13.77 -1.68 -2.64
CA MET A 10 12.94 -1.76 -1.42
C MET A 10 13.56 -0.99 -0.25
N VAL A 11 14.90 -0.96 -0.16
CA VAL A 11 15.62 -0.21 0.87
C VAL A 11 15.40 1.30 0.79
N ASP A 12 15.02 1.83 -0.38
CA ASP A 12 14.75 3.26 -0.56
C ASP A 12 13.29 3.62 -0.22
N ARG A 13 12.48 2.63 0.19
CA ARG A 13 11.03 2.75 0.44
C ARG A 13 10.66 2.66 1.92
N VAL A 14 11.67 2.55 2.78
CA VAL A 14 11.59 2.45 4.23
C VAL A 14 12.43 3.57 4.83
N GLU A 15 12.08 4.00 6.04
CA GLU A 15 12.80 5.04 6.79
C GLU A 15 13.77 4.43 7.81
N ARG A 16 13.59 3.15 8.16
CA ARG A 16 14.47 2.43 9.08
C ARG A 16 15.88 2.24 8.52
N SER A 17 16.88 2.75 9.23
CA SER A 17 18.29 2.67 8.83
C SER A 17 18.90 1.26 8.86
N ASP A 18 18.27 0.32 9.57
CA ASP A 18 18.74 -1.07 9.68
C ASP A 18 18.18 -2.00 8.59
N PHE A 19 17.20 -1.53 7.79
CA PHE A 19 16.73 -2.22 6.60
C PHE A 19 17.72 -1.96 5.44
N VAL A 20 18.69 -2.85 5.29
CA VAL A 20 19.84 -2.65 4.38
C VAL A 20 19.89 -3.67 3.26
N LYS A 21 20.54 -3.30 2.16
CA LYS A 21 20.58 -4.08 0.92
C LYS A 21 21.14 -5.49 1.09
N GLU A 22 22.19 -5.65 1.89
CA GLU A 22 22.84 -6.94 2.17
C GLU A 22 22.24 -7.62 3.43
N GLY A 23 21.11 -7.12 3.93
CA GLY A 23 20.45 -7.63 5.12
C GLY A 23 19.60 -8.89 4.89
N PRO A 24 19.20 -9.57 5.98
CA PRO A 24 18.36 -10.76 5.91
C PRO A 24 16.96 -10.47 5.34
N GLU A 25 16.37 -9.32 5.64
CA GLU A 25 15.06 -8.91 5.09
C GLU A 25 15.12 -8.80 3.57
N MET A 26 16.15 -8.13 3.03
CA MET A 26 16.36 -8.03 1.59
C MET A 26 16.70 -9.37 0.94
N THR A 27 17.32 -10.30 1.67
CA THR A 27 17.48 -11.69 1.20
C THR A 27 16.12 -12.34 1.01
N HIS A 28 15.18 -12.16 1.94
CA HIS A 28 13.82 -12.66 1.79
C HIS A 28 13.09 -12.03 0.59
N TYR A 29 13.17 -10.71 0.42
CA TYR A 29 12.55 -10.02 -0.73
C TYR A 29 13.06 -10.50 -2.10
N ARG A 30 14.29 -11.04 -2.17
CA ARG A 30 14.86 -11.60 -3.40
C ARG A 30 14.37 -13.01 -3.72
N THR A 31 13.86 -13.73 -2.71
CA THR A 31 13.36 -15.10 -2.88
C THR A 31 12.30 -15.16 -3.99
N GLY A 32 12.53 -15.99 -5.00
CA GLY A 32 11.64 -16.15 -6.14
C GLY A 32 11.88 -15.16 -7.29
N PHE A 33 12.84 -14.24 -7.16
CA PHE A 33 13.23 -13.25 -8.17
C PHE A 33 14.73 -13.33 -8.55
N GLU A 34 15.36 -14.48 -8.33
CA GLU A 34 16.78 -14.72 -8.60
C GLU A 34 17.06 -14.71 -10.12
N ASP A 35 16.16 -15.30 -10.90
CA ASP A 35 16.25 -15.38 -12.36
C ASP A 35 15.58 -14.19 -13.06
N VAL A 36 15.96 -13.93 -14.32
CA VAL A 36 15.38 -12.80 -15.06
C VAL A 36 13.92 -13.08 -15.43
N GLU A 37 13.62 -14.33 -15.73
CA GLU A 37 12.33 -14.85 -16.15
C GLU A 37 11.31 -14.77 -15.01
N SER A 38 11.73 -15.06 -13.77
CA SER A 38 10.84 -15.01 -12.61
C SER A 38 10.41 -13.59 -12.23
N ARG A 39 11.08 -12.56 -12.76
CA ARG A 39 10.75 -11.14 -12.54
C ARG A 39 9.68 -10.60 -13.49
N ALA A 40 9.18 -11.41 -14.44
CA ALA A 40 8.14 -10.97 -15.37
C ALA A 40 6.90 -10.35 -14.68
N PRO A 41 6.39 -10.89 -13.55
CA PRO A 41 5.26 -10.28 -12.82
C PRO A 41 5.58 -8.88 -12.30
N VAL A 42 6.79 -8.65 -11.80
CA VAL A 42 7.23 -7.33 -11.30
C VAL A 42 7.25 -6.30 -12.44
N LEU A 43 7.67 -6.70 -13.64
CA LEU A 43 7.61 -5.83 -14.82
C LEU A 43 6.16 -5.54 -15.26
N ALA A 44 5.31 -6.56 -15.23
CA ALA A 44 3.90 -6.41 -15.59
C ALA A 44 3.21 -5.42 -14.64
N PHE A 45 3.45 -5.54 -13.33
CA PHE A 45 2.97 -4.60 -12.32
C PHE A 45 3.45 -3.17 -12.60
N LEU A 46 4.74 -2.97 -12.84
CA LEU A 46 5.27 -1.63 -13.14
C LEU A 46 4.62 -1.00 -14.38
N ARG A 47 4.32 -1.81 -15.41
CA ARG A 47 3.64 -1.35 -16.63
C ARG A 47 2.15 -1.13 -16.44
N SER A 48 1.55 -1.65 -15.37
CA SER A 48 0.14 -1.48 -15.06
C SER A 48 -0.15 -0.24 -14.22
N ILE A 49 0.87 0.44 -13.67
CA ILE A 49 0.66 1.64 -12.84
C ILE A 49 0.00 2.73 -13.70
N PRO A 50 -1.20 3.20 -13.32
CA PRO A 50 -1.91 4.19 -14.12
C PRO A 50 -1.23 5.56 -14.04
N VAL A 51 -0.73 6.06 -15.16
CA VAL A 51 -0.09 7.38 -15.28
C VAL A 51 -0.58 8.06 -16.56
N ALA A 52 -0.97 9.34 -16.43
CA ALA A 52 -1.45 10.15 -17.55
C ALA A 52 -2.58 9.50 -18.39
N GLY A 53 -3.44 8.70 -17.74
CA GLY A 53 -4.57 8.04 -18.39
C GLY A 53 -4.28 6.67 -18.99
N GLU A 54 -3.08 6.12 -18.83
CA GLU A 54 -2.69 4.82 -19.37
C GLU A 54 -2.11 3.88 -18.29
N PRO A 55 -2.29 2.54 -18.43
CA PRO A 55 -3.09 1.87 -19.45
C PRO A 55 -4.59 2.05 -19.18
N LYS A 56 -5.36 2.37 -20.23
CA LYS A 56 -6.80 2.69 -20.11
C LYS A 56 -7.59 1.67 -19.28
N GLU A 57 -7.35 0.38 -19.48
CA GLU A 57 -8.05 -0.68 -18.75
C GLU A 57 -7.87 -0.55 -17.23
N VAL A 58 -6.65 -0.29 -16.76
CA VAL A 58 -6.37 -0.13 -15.32
C VAL A 58 -6.97 1.16 -14.80
N VAL A 59 -6.92 2.24 -15.59
CA VAL A 59 -7.58 3.52 -15.24
C VAL A 59 -9.09 3.32 -15.07
N ASP A 60 -9.73 2.59 -15.99
CA ASP A 60 -11.15 2.31 -15.95
C ASP A 60 -11.52 1.46 -14.72
N ILE A 61 -10.75 0.40 -14.42
CA ILE A 61 -10.96 -0.47 -13.25
C ILE A 61 -10.77 0.31 -11.94
N MET A 62 -9.68 1.08 -11.80
CA MET A 62 -9.45 1.89 -10.61
C MET A 62 -10.53 2.96 -10.44
N GLY A 63 -10.96 3.60 -11.53
CA GLY A 63 -12.05 4.57 -11.52
C GLY A 63 -13.38 3.96 -11.11
N ALA A 64 -13.70 2.75 -11.59
CA ALA A 64 -14.89 2.01 -11.18
C ALA A 64 -14.85 1.67 -9.68
N GLY A 65 -13.73 1.17 -9.17
CA GLY A 65 -13.55 0.88 -7.74
C GLY A 65 -13.70 2.13 -6.87
N ARG A 66 -13.13 3.27 -7.28
CA ARG A 66 -13.28 4.55 -6.57
C ARG A 66 -14.74 5.00 -6.49
N ARG A 67 -15.49 4.92 -7.60
CA ARG A 67 -16.93 5.24 -7.61
C ARG A 67 -17.71 4.30 -6.70
N TRP A 68 -17.47 3.01 -6.81
CA TRP A 68 -18.14 2.00 -5.98
C TRP A 68 -17.93 2.26 -4.48
N ILE A 69 -16.70 2.56 -4.04
CA ILE A 69 -16.40 2.87 -2.63
C ILE A 69 -17.22 4.07 -2.13
N VAL A 70 -17.38 5.09 -2.96
CA VAL A 70 -18.07 6.34 -2.60
C VAL A 70 -19.59 6.18 -2.64
N GLU A 71 -20.12 5.49 -3.64
CA GLU A 71 -21.56 5.42 -3.93
C GLU A 71 -22.24 4.25 -3.24
N GLU A 72 -21.61 3.06 -3.24
CA GLU A 72 -22.20 1.83 -2.72
C GLU A 72 -21.56 1.38 -1.41
N GLY A 73 -20.26 1.61 -1.26
CA GLY A 73 -19.47 1.20 -0.09
C GLY A 73 -19.67 2.07 1.15
N MET A 74 -20.69 2.93 1.21
CA MET A 74 -20.84 3.97 2.25
C MET A 74 -20.91 3.38 3.67
N GLU A 75 -21.62 2.27 3.84
CA GLU A 75 -21.80 1.61 5.14
C GLU A 75 -20.59 0.78 5.55
N MET A 76 -19.76 0.34 4.59
CA MET A 76 -18.59 -0.50 4.87
C MET A 76 -17.59 0.27 5.76
N PRO A 77 -17.19 -0.25 6.93
CA PRO A 77 -16.13 0.37 7.71
C PRO A 77 -14.82 0.33 6.92
N LYS A 78 -14.06 1.43 6.95
CA LYS A 78 -12.77 1.57 6.25
C LYS A 78 -11.70 2.04 7.23
N LEU A 79 -10.50 1.48 7.15
CA LEU A 79 -9.32 1.93 7.88
C LEU A 79 -8.31 2.51 6.90
N PHE A 80 -7.90 3.75 7.14
CA PHE A 80 -6.91 4.45 6.34
C PHE A 80 -5.68 4.77 7.19
N PHE A 81 -4.51 4.32 6.74
CA PHE A 81 -3.22 4.67 7.32
C PHE A 81 -2.64 5.89 6.60
N SER A 82 -2.61 7.01 7.30
CA SER A 82 -2.02 8.28 6.84
C SER A 82 -0.56 8.31 7.26
N VAL A 83 0.31 7.84 6.36
CA VAL A 83 1.72 7.59 6.68
C VAL A 83 2.56 8.86 6.50
N GLU A 84 3.42 9.19 7.47
CA GLU A 84 4.31 10.36 7.44
C GLU A 84 5.79 9.96 7.62
N PRO A 85 6.73 10.42 6.76
CA PRO A 85 6.51 11.32 5.62
C PRO A 85 5.73 10.67 4.47
N GLY A 86 5.73 9.34 4.36
CA GLY A 86 4.97 8.61 3.36
C GLY A 86 5.30 8.99 1.91
N THR A 87 4.45 8.55 0.98
CA THR A 87 4.60 8.86 -0.47
C THR A 87 3.30 9.30 -1.13
N MET A 88 2.19 9.29 -0.39
CA MET A 88 0.86 9.64 -0.90
C MET A 88 0.70 11.16 -0.98
N MET A 89 0.17 11.66 -2.10
CA MET A 89 -0.10 13.07 -2.30
C MET A 89 -1.24 13.56 -1.41
N ASP A 90 -1.21 14.82 -0.97
CA ASP A 90 -2.27 15.40 -0.13
C ASP A 90 -3.66 15.28 -0.76
N ALA A 91 -3.76 15.47 -2.08
CA ALA A 91 -5.02 15.35 -2.81
C ALA A 91 -5.62 13.93 -2.73
N ASP A 92 -4.78 12.88 -2.71
CA ASP A 92 -5.24 11.50 -2.54
C ASP A 92 -5.74 11.26 -1.10
N ARG A 93 -5.07 11.86 -0.11
CA ARG A 93 -5.50 11.80 1.30
C ARG A 93 -6.84 12.49 1.48
N ASP A 94 -7.00 13.68 0.91
CA ASP A 94 -8.25 14.44 0.97
C ASP A 94 -9.39 13.69 0.27
N PHE A 95 -9.09 13.00 -0.84
CA PHE A 95 -10.07 12.13 -1.49
C PHE A 95 -10.49 10.97 -0.58
N ILE A 96 -9.56 10.29 0.10
CA ILE A 96 -9.92 9.21 1.05
C ILE A 96 -10.73 9.76 2.23
N ARG A 97 -10.37 10.94 2.74
CA ARG A 97 -11.11 11.61 3.83
C ARG A 97 -12.52 12.04 3.42
N SER A 98 -12.81 12.14 2.12
CA SER A 98 -14.15 12.41 1.63
C SER A 98 -15.05 11.16 1.64
N TRP A 99 -14.51 9.97 1.86
CA TRP A 99 -15.30 8.74 1.92
C TRP A 99 -16.04 8.62 3.26
N THR A 100 -17.22 7.99 3.23
CA THR A 100 -17.99 7.68 4.43
C THR A 100 -17.37 6.51 5.22
N ASN A 101 -17.52 6.55 6.55
CA ASN A 101 -17.11 5.48 7.46
C ASN A 101 -15.60 5.15 7.41
N VAL A 102 -14.76 6.18 7.25
CA VAL A 102 -13.30 6.06 7.32
C VAL A 102 -12.81 6.36 8.73
N THR A 103 -12.00 5.46 9.27
CA THR A 103 -11.16 5.72 10.44
C THR A 103 -9.74 5.99 9.94
N GLU A 104 -9.25 7.22 10.13
CA GLU A 104 -7.87 7.58 9.78
C GLU A 104 -6.95 7.38 10.99
N VAL A 105 -5.79 6.76 10.75
CA VAL A 105 -4.73 6.55 11.74
C VAL A 105 -3.41 7.05 11.17
N GLY A 106 -2.75 7.97 11.86
CA GLY A 106 -1.40 8.42 11.52
C GLY A 106 -0.36 7.36 11.90
N VAL A 107 0.59 7.09 11.01
CA VAL A 107 1.69 6.12 11.24
C VAL A 107 2.99 6.70 10.69
N SER A 108 4.11 6.50 11.37
CA SER A 108 5.42 6.90 10.82
C SER A 108 5.93 5.91 9.78
N GLY A 109 6.54 6.38 8.70
CA GLY A 109 7.25 5.51 7.76
C GLY A 109 7.31 6.05 6.34
N GLY A 110 7.88 5.22 5.46
CA GLY A 110 8.01 5.50 4.04
C GLY A 110 6.82 4.95 3.24
N HIS A 111 7.12 4.35 2.09
CA HIS A 111 6.11 3.65 1.30
C HIS A 111 5.74 2.30 1.91
N MET A 112 6.71 1.62 2.54
CA MET A 112 6.56 0.31 3.16
C MET A 112 6.32 0.45 4.68
N ALA A 113 5.26 1.15 5.07
CA ALA A 113 4.97 1.48 6.48
C ALA A 113 4.89 0.25 7.41
N THR A 114 4.58 -0.94 6.89
CA THR A 114 4.61 -2.19 7.67
C THR A 114 6.02 -2.63 8.05
N GLU A 115 7.05 -2.25 7.31
CA GLU A 115 8.45 -2.51 7.67
C GLU A 115 8.96 -1.48 8.69
N ASP A 116 8.50 -0.23 8.58
CA ASP A 116 8.89 0.85 9.48
C ASP A 116 8.18 0.78 10.84
N SER A 117 6.85 0.61 10.81
CA SER A 117 5.98 0.65 11.99
C SER A 117 5.02 -0.54 12.08
N PRO A 118 5.52 -1.80 12.05
CA PRO A 118 4.69 -3.02 12.06
C PRO A 118 3.75 -3.11 13.26
N ARG A 119 4.23 -2.70 14.45
CA ARG A 119 3.43 -2.73 15.69
C ARG A 119 2.29 -1.73 15.65
N GLU A 120 2.56 -0.48 15.26
CA GLU A 120 1.52 0.56 15.17
C GLU A 120 0.43 0.16 14.18
N VAL A 121 0.82 -0.32 12.99
CA VAL A 121 -0.11 -0.82 11.97
C VAL A 121 -0.94 -1.99 12.52
N GLY A 122 -0.28 -2.99 13.11
CA GLY A 122 -0.95 -4.19 13.65
C GLY A 122 -1.94 -3.88 14.77
N ASP A 123 -1.53 -3.05 15.74
CA ASP A 123 -2.37 -2.66 16.87
C ASP A 123 -3.58 -1.84 16.41
N ALA A 124 -3.37 -0.94 15.44
CA ALA A 124 -4.44 -0.15 14.84
C ALA A 124 -5.46 -1.01 14.08
N ILE A 125 -5.00 -1.98 13.27
CA ILE A 125 -5.90 -2.95 12.60
C ILE A 125 -6.71 -3.70 13.65
N ALA A 126 -6.06 -4.26 14.68
CA ALA A 126 -6.72 -5.08 15.68
C ALA A 126 -7.77 -4.29 16.48
N LYS A 127 -7.44 -3.04 16.86
CA LYS A 127 -8.37 -2.14 17.53
C LYS A 127 -9.55 -1.79 16.63
N TRP A 128 -9.28 -1.31 15.42
CA TRP A 128 -10.31 -0.92 14.47
C TRP A 128 -11.26 -2.09 14.15
N PHE A 129 -10.72 -3.28 13.94
CA PHE A 129 -11.52 -4.47 13.65
C PHE A 129 -12.50 -4.80 14.79
N ARG A 130 -12.04 -4.75 16.04
CA ARG A 130 -12.90 -4.96 17.21
C ARG A 130 -13.98 -3.89 17.35
N GLU A 131 -13.65 -2.64 17.08
CA GLU A 131 -14.55 -1.50 17.32
C GLU A 131 -15.56 -1.26 16.18
N LYS A 132 -15.16 -1.55 14.94
CA LYS A 132 -15.88 -1.13 13.72
C LYS A 132 -16.38 -2.27 12.85
N VAL A 133 -15.81 -3.46 12.96
CA VAL A 133 -16.18 -4.61 12.12
C VAL A 133 -16.97 -5.63 12.92
N LEU A 134 -16.45 -6.08 14.07
CA LEU A 134 -17.16 -7.07 14.89
C LEU A 134 -18.48 -6.54 15.46
N THR A 135 -18.57 -5.24 15.77
CA THR A 135 -19.79 -4.60 16.28
C THR A 135 -20.92 -4.47 15.25
N VAL A 136 -20.63 -4.68 13.96
CA VAL A 136 -21.60 -4.61 12.85
C VAL A 136 -22.16 -5.99 12.51
N LEU A 137 -21.58 -7.06 13.07
CA LEU A 137 -21.97 -8.45 12.82
C LEU A 137 -22.89 -9.03 13.92
N ASP A 138 -23.13 -8.27 14.99
CA ASP A 138 -24.08 -8.57 16.06
C ASP A 138 -25.41 -7.82 15.84
#